data_AF-A0A7V6QMU6-F1
#
_entry.id   AF-A0A7V6QMU6-F1
#
_cell.length_a   1.000
_cell.length_b   1.000
_cell.length_c   1.000
_cell.angle_alpha   90.00
_cell.angle_beta   90.00
_cell.angle_gamma   90.00
#
_symmetry.space_group_name_H-M   'P 1'
#
loop_
_entity.id
_entity.type
_entity.pdbx_description
1 polymer ?
#
loop_
_entity_poly.entity_id
_entity_poly.type
_entity_poly.pdbx_seq_one_letter_code
_entity_poly.pdbx_strand_id
1 'polypeptide(L)'
;MFKHGKKEQQISLDDRFLRLPQSILESFQKSWAEDFYKNIFLRINEERFSVLFSDTYSRPNKPVNILVSLLILKELHGLTDEQLISSLYFDYRYQYALGIEDFEKEKICINTLTNFRQRLVENEVKTKKDLLKEEVDELSSKLAELINLDKSMARMDSFMLSSSCKKLT
;
A
#
# COMPACT_ATOMS: atom_id res chain seq x y z
N MET A 1 0.37 7.33 -18.78
CA MET A 1 -0.89 6.56 -18.79
C MET A 1 -1.16 5.90 -17.45
N PHE A 2 -2.36 6.12 -16.88
CA PHE A 2 -2.87 5.41 -15.70
C PHE A 2 -3.36 4.00 -16.05
N LYS A 3 -3.10 3.05 -15.16
CA LYS A 3 -3.56 1.67 -15.23
C LYS A 3 -3.83 1.17 -13.81
N HIS A 4 -4.96 0.47 -13.66
CA HIS A 4 -5.32 -0.22 -12.42
C HIS A 4 -4.34 -1.34 -12.09
N GLY A 5 -4.09 -1.49 -10.79
CA GLY A 5 -3.56 -2.71 -10.22
C GLY A 5 -4.53 -3.88 -10.36
N LYS A 6 -4.00 -5.09 -10.17
CA LYS A 6 -4.87 -6.25 -9.94
C LYS A 6 -5.43 -6.15 -8.52
N LYS A 7 -6.74 -6.28 -8.36
CA LYS A 7 -7.40 -6.30 -7.05
C LYS A 7 -7.46 -7.70 -6.49
N GLU A 8 -7.90 -8.68 -7.27
CA GLU A 8 -7.99 -10.07 -6.81
C GLU A 8 -6.68 -10.81 -7.07
N GLN A 9 -6.19 -11.53 -6.05
CA GLN A 9 -5.17 -12.57 -6.21
C GLN A 9 -5.71 -13.57 -7.23
N GLN A 10 -5.20 -13.48 -8.45
CA GLN A 10 -5.50 -14.46 -9.46
C GLN A 10 -4.48 -15.55 -9.22
N ILE A 11 -4.91 -16.63 -8.54
CA ILE A 11 -4.08 -17.81 -8.23
C ILE A 11 -3.30 -18.20 -9.49
N SER A 12 -2.08 -17.69 -9.60
CA SER A 12 -1.18 -17.98 -10.68
C SER A 12 -0.57 -19.32 -10.36
N LEU A 13 -0.38 -20.18 -11.36
CA LEU A 13 0.33 -21.45 -11.15
C LEU A 13 1.78 -21.22 -10.63
N ASP A 14 2.28 -20.00 -10.77
CA ASP A 14 3.57 -19.51 -10.25
C ASP A 14 3.47 -18.70 -8.95
N ASP A 15 2.29 -18.63 -8.33
CA ASP A 15 2.14 -17.93 -7.05
C ASP A 15 3.02 -18.60 -5.98
N ARG A 16 4.01 -17.84 -5.50
CA ARG A 16 4.97 -18.27 -4.48
C ARG A 16 4.24 -18.74 -3.22
N PHE A 17 3.10 -18.14 -2.89
CA PHE A 17 2.33 -18.51 -1.71
C PHE A 17 1.78 -19.94 -1.82
N LEU A 18 1.44 -20.43 -3.02
CA LEU A 18 1.00 -21.82 -3.23
C LEU A 18 2.11 -22.85 -2.97
N ARG A 19 3.38 -22.44 -3.00
CA ARG A 19 4.54 -23.32 -2.72
C ARG A 19 4.95 -23.31 -1.25
N LEU A 20 4.34 -22.45 -0.44
CA LEU A 20 4.63 -22.41 0.99
C LEU A 20 3.95 -23.58 1.72
N PRO A 21 4.55 -24.10 2.80
CA PRO A 21 3.88 -25.03 3.69
C PRO A 21 2.53 -24.47 4.17
N GLN A 22 1.53 -25.33 4.24
CA GLN A 22 0.17 -24.95 4.68
C GLN A 22 0.15 -24.23 6.03
N SER A 23 1.03 -24.61 6.96
CA SER A 23 1.17 -23.96 8.27
C SER A 23 1.60 -22.49 8.17
N ILE A 24 2.42 -22.13 7.18
CA ILE A 24 2.84 -20.76 6.94
C ILE A 24 1.67 -19.95 6.34
N LEU A 25 0.92 -20.55 5.40
CA LEU A 25 -0.28 -19.93 4.84
C LEU A 25 -1.33 -19.64 5.91
N GLU A 26 -1.60 -20.62 6.78
CA GLU A 26 -2.50 -20.43 7.93
C GLU A 26 -1.98 -19.34 8.88
N SER A 27 -0.67 -19.21 9.04
CA SER A 27 -0.09 -18.14 9.84
C SER A 27 -0.30 -16.76 9.20
N PHE A 28 -0.26 -16.63 7.87
CA PHE A 28 -0.58 -15.36 7.21
C PHE A 28 -2.06 -15.03 7.36
N GLN A 29 -2.94 -16.00 7.16
CA GLN A 29 -4.39 -15.85 7.31
C GLN A 29 -4.82 -15.43 8.72
N LYS A 30 -4.04 -15.81 9.75
CA LYS A 30 -4.27 -15.42 11.15
C LYS A 30 -3.53 -14.15 11.56
N SER A 31 -2.73 -13.56 10.67
CA SER A 31 -1.96 -12.35 10.95
C SER A 31 -2.67 -11.11 10.43
N TRP A 32 -2.23 -9.93 10.90
CA TRP A 32 -2.67 -8.64 10.39
C TRP A 32 -2.60 -8.51 8.86
N ALA A 33 -1.73 -9.28 8.19
CA ALA A 33 -1.54 -9.19 6.75
C ALA A 33 -2.82 -9.56 5.98
N GLU A 34 -3.56 -10.55 6.46
CA GLU A 34 -4.84 -10.96 5.86
C GLU A 34 -5.93 -9.90 6.05
N ASP A 35 -6.03 -9.37 7.27
CA ASP A 35 -6.97 -8.30 7.57
C ASP A 35 -6.65 -7.03 6.78
N PHE A 36 -5.37 -6.69 6.64
CA PHE A 36 -4.92 -5.58 5.83
C PHE A 36 -5.27 -5.79 4.36
N TYR A 37 -4.98 -6.98 3.81
CA TYR A 37 -5.30 -7.30 2.43
C TYR A 37 -6.80 -7.11 2.15
N LYS A 38 -7.66 -7.75 2.96
CA LYS A 38 -9.12 -7.72 2.77
C LYS A 38 -9.77 -6.38 3.05
N ASN A 39 -9.35 -5.71 4.13
CA ASN A 39 -10.04 -4.51 4.61
C ASN A 39 -9.45 -3.22 4.07
N ILE A 40 -8.18 -3.21 3.65
CA ILE A 40 -7.50 -2.01 3.16
C ILE A 40 -7.13 -2.17 1.69
N PHE A 41 -6.24 -3.11 1.35
CA PHE A 41 -5.67 -3.21 0.00
C PHE A 41 -6.72 -3.37 -1.11
N LEU A 42 -7.69 -4.28 -0.93
CA LEU A 42 -8.77 -4.51 -1.91
C LEU A 42 -9.70 -3.30 -2.07
N ARG A 43 -9.82 -2.47 -1.02
CA ARG A 43 -10.78 -1.38 -0.96
C ARG A 43 -10.26 -0.07 -1.51
N ILE A 44 -8.95 0.04 -1.76
CA ILE A 44 -8.37 1.27 -2.31
C ILE A 44 -9.00 1.61 -3.67
N ASN A 45 -9.48 2.83 -3.78
CA ASN A 45 -10.03 3.41 -5.00
C ASN A 45 -8.91 4.05 -5.84
N GLU A 46 -8.28 3.26 -6.70
CA GLU A 46 -7.19 3.74 -7.56
C GLU A 46 -7.62 4.87 -8.52
N GLU A 47 -8.89 4.94 -8.91
CA GLU A 47 -9.41 5.98 -9.81
C GLU A 47 -9.24 7.38 -9.23
N ARG A 48 -9.28 7.53 -7.90
CA ARG A 48 -9.03 8.82 -7.23
C ARG A 48 -7.68 9.41 -7.61
N PHE A 49 -6.71 8.56 -7.92
CA PHE A 49 -5.33 8.94 -8.22
C PHE A 49 -5.03 8.99 -9.72
N SER A 50 -6.01 8.66 -10.59
CA SER A 50 -5.84 8.68 -12.05
C SER A 50 -5.33 10.04 -12.56
N VAL A 51 -5.80 11.13 -11.93
CA VAL A 51 -5.42 12.52 -12.19
C VAL A 51 -3.94 12.84 -11.96
N LEU A 52 -3.18 11.95 -11.32
CA LEU A 52 -1.73 12.08 -11.11
C LEU A 52 -0.90 11.63 -12.31
N PHE A 53 -1.53 11.02 -13.31
CA PHE A 53 -0.83 10.42 -14.44
C PHE A 53 -1.26 11.08 -15.75
N SER A 54 -0.34 11.17 -16.70
CA SER A 54 -0.65 11.72 -18.02
C SER A 54 -1.46 10.75 -18.86
N ASP A 55 -2.28 11.28 -19.76
CA ASP A 55 -2.99 10.52 -20.79
C ASP A 55 -2.06 10.06 -21.93
N THR A 56 -0.84 10.59 -21.99
CA THR A 56 0.15 10.19 -22.98
C THR A 56 0.64 8.76 -22.75
N TYR A 57 0.89 8.05 -23.86
CA TYR A 57 1.47 6.72 -23.86
C TYR A 57 2.84 6.75 -23.16
N SER A 58 2.91 6.11 -22.01
CA SER A 58 4.12 5.97 -21.19
C SER A 58 4.20 4.53 -20.69
N ARG A 59 5.33 4.18 -20.07
CA ARG A 59 5.39 2.95 -19.28
C ARG A 59 4.25 2.98 -18.24
N PRO A 60 3.52 1.87 -18.03
CA PRO A 60 2.45 1.82 -17.03
C PRO A 60 2.97 2.23 -15.66
N ASN A 61 2.13 2.90 -14.88
CA ASN A 61 2.41 3.17 -13.48
C ASN A 61 2.57 1.86 -12.70
N LYS A 62 3.28 1.95 -11.57
CA LYS A 62 3.13 0.94 -10.53
C LYS A 62 1.70 0.98 -9.98
N PRO A 63 1.12 -0.16 -9.60
CA PRO A 63 -0.24 -0.22 -9.05
C PRO A 63 -0.42 0.78 -7.91
N VAL A 64 -1.44 1.63 -7.99
CA VAL A 64 -1.63 2.71 -7.02
C VAL A 64 -2.04 2.14 -5.68
N ASN A 65 -2.86 1.09 -5.66
CA ASN A 65 -3.23 0.38 -4.44
C ASN A 65 -2.00 -0.09 -3.66
N ILE A 66 -0.98 -0.64 -4.32
CA ILE A 66 0.27 -1.03 -3.67
C ILE A 66 0.98 0.20 -3.07
N LEU A 67 1.10 1.30 -3.83
CA LEU A 67 1.79 2.51 -3.36
C LEU A 67 1.07 3.15 -2.16
N VAL A 68 -0.24 3.27 -2.21
CA VAL A 68 -1.07 3.81 -1.11
C VAL A 68 -1.00 2.89 0.11
N SER A 69 -1.12 1.57 -0.08
CA SER A 69 -0.97 0.60 1.01
C SER A 69 0.40 0.66 1.67
N LEU A 70 1.48 0.84 0.91
CA LEU A 70 2.83 1.01 1.47
C LEU A 70 2.93 2.27 2.33
N LEU A 71 2.34 3.39 1.91
CA LEU A 71 2.28 4.60 2.73
C LEU A 71 1.49 4.35 4.03
N ILE A 72 0.34 3.67 3.94
CA ILE A 72 -0.47 3.29 5.12
C ILE A 72 0.35 2.41 6.07
N LEU A 73 0.97 1.33 5.58
CA LEU A 73 1.78 0.41 6.38
C LEU A 73 2.98 1.09 7.04
N LYS A 74 3.57 2.07 6.34
CA LYS A 74 4.65 2.88 6.90
C LYS A 74 4.20 3.58 8.18
N GLU A 75 3.06 4.26 8.14
CA GLU A 75 2.55 4.98 9.31
C GLU A 75 2.04 4.03 10.39
N LEU A 76 1.28 2.98 10.02
CA LEU A 76 0.78 1.99 11.00
C LEU A 76 1.92 1.37 11.81
N HIS A 77 3.06 1.09 11.17
CA HIS A 77 4.19 0.44 11.85
C HIS A 77 5.27 1.42 12.32
N GLY A 78 5.10 2.72 12.08
CA GLY A 78 6.06 3.76 12.45
C GLY A 78 7.43 3.58 11.78
N LEU A 79 7.46 3.28 10.48
CA LEU A 79 8.67 2.94 9.74
C LEU A 79 9.27 4.15 9.00
N THR A 80 10.60 4.14 8.87
CA THR A 80 11.31 4.93 7.86
C THR A 80 11.09 4.36 6.46
N ASP A 81 11.41 5.12 5.41
CA ASP A 81 11.27 4.63 4.03
C ASP A 81 12.23 3.44 3.77
N GLU A 82 13.42 3.46 4.34
CA GLU A 82 14.40 2.36 4.27
C GLU A 82 13.86 1.10 4.96
N GLN A 83 13.29 1.25 6.17
CA GLN A 83 12.70 0.13 6.89
C GLN A 83 11.47 -0.44 6.17
N LEU A 84 10.62 0.42 5.60
CA LEU A 84 9.46 -0.02 4.82
C LEU A 84 9.90 -0.84 3.61
N ILE A 85 10.88 -0.36 2.85
CA ILE A 85 11.42 -1.10 1.72
C ILE A 85 12.09 -2.39 2.20
N SER A 86 12.86 -2.37 3.29
CA SER A 86 13.42 -3.60 3.87
C SER A 86 12.33 -4.60 4.23
N SER A 87 11.26 -4.18 4.91
CA SER A 87 10.12 -5.04 5.25
C SER A 87 9.42 -5.60 4.01
N LEU A 88 9.22 -4.79 2.96
CA LEU A 88 8.64 -5.26 1.70
C LEU A 88 9.45 -6.41 1.07
N TYR A 89 10.79 -6.39 1.19
CA TYR A 89 11.66 -7.39 0.56
C TYR A 89 11.90 -8.61 1.45
N PHE A 90 11.96 -8.44 2.77
CA PHE A 90 12.38 -9.49 3.70
C PHE A 90 11.25 -10.05 4.59
N ASP A 91 10.10 -9.38 4.66
CA ASP A 91 8.93 -9.85 5.41
C ASP A 91 7.78 -10.21 4.46
N TYR A 92 7.56 -11.52 4.29
CA TYR A 92 6.51 -12.05 3.42
C TYR A 92 5.10 -11.57 3.80
N ARG A 93 4.87 -11.13 5.04
CA ARG A 93 3.57 -10.55 5.46
C ARG A 93 3.26 -9.28 4.68
N TYR A 94 4.25 -8.46 4.37
CA TYR A 94 4.05 -7.25 3.56
C TYR A 94 3.70 -7.60 2.12
N GLN A 95 4.38 -8.60 1.54
CA GLN A 95 4.07 -9.05 0.18
C GLN A 95 2.65 -9.64 0.10
N TYR A 96 2.27 -10.44 1.11
CA TYR A 96 0.93 -11.01 1.23
C TYR A 96 -0.15 -9.93 1.38
N ALA A 97 0.05 -8.98 2.30
CA ALA A 97 -0.85 -7.86 2.55
C ALA A 97 -1.10 -6.99 1.30
N LEU A 98 -0.15 -6.98 0.35
CA LEU A 98 -0.18 -6.21 -0.88
C LEU A 98 -0.58 -7.05 -2.11
N GLY A 99 -0.93 -8.32 -1.93
CA GLY A 99 -1.28 -9.22 -3.04
C GLY A 99 -0.16 -9.39 -4.09
N ILE A 100 1.11 -9.29 -3.68
CA ILE A 100 2.23 -9.38 -4.62
C ILE A 100 2.56 -10.85 -4.89
N GLU A 101 2.10 -11.35 -6.04
CA GLU A 101 2.39 -12.71 -6.52
C GLU A 101 3.78 -12.81 -7.18
N ASP A 102 4.14 -11.80 -7.99
CA ASP A 102 5.41 -11.74 -8.73
C ASP A 102 6.22 -10.52 -8.33
N PHE A 103 7.06 -10.71 -7.33
CA PHE A 103 7.91 -9.66 -6.79
C PHE A 103 8.98 -9.17 -7.79
N GLU A 104 9.41 -10.03 -8.73
CA GLU A 104 10.39 -9.63 -9.74
C GLU A 104 9.81 -8.61 -10.72
N LYS A 105 8.52 -8.75 -11.05
CA LYS A 105 7.78 -7.75 -11.84
C LYS A 105 7.41 -6.52 -11.01
N GLU A 106 7.06 -6.72 -9.74
CA GLU A 106 6.58 -5.67 -8.85
C GLU A 106 7.67 -5.03 -7.96
N LYS A 107 8.92 -4.96 -8.46
CA LYS A 107 10.00 -4.25 -7.75
C LYS A 107 9.64 -2.79 -7.48
N ILE A 108 9.62 -2.43 -6.20
CA ILE A 108 9.41 -1.08 -5.68
C ILE A 108 10.67 -0.66 -4.92
N CYS A 109 11.12 0.57 -5.15
CA CYS A 109 12.25 1.16 -4.45
C CYS A 109 11.83 2.47 -3.78
N ILE A 110 12.67 3.00 -2.89
CA ILE A 110 12.44 4.27 -2.18
C ILE A 110 12.05 5.39 -3.15
N ASN A 111 12.77 5.53 -4.26
CA ASN A 111 12.50 6.57 -5.27
C ASN A 111 11.10 6.45 -5.88
N THR A 112 10.53 5.24 -5.97
CA THR A 112 9.16 5.05 -6.47
C THR A 112 8.15 5.69 -5.51
N LEU A 113 8.32 5.48 -4.21
CA LEU A 113 7.48 6.08 -3.17
C LEU A 113 7.68 7.60 -3.07
N THR A 114 8.92 8.07 -3.15
CA THR A 114 9.24 9.50 -3.15
C THR A 114 8.60 10.22 -4.33
N ASN A 115 8.73 9.68 -5.54
CA ASN A 115 8.09 10.24 -6.73
C ASN A 115 6.56 10.25 -6.63
N PHE A 116 5.96 9.21 -6.03
CA PHE A 116 4.51 9.17 -5.83
C PHE A 116 4.03 10.22 -4.82
N ARG A 117 4.72 10.35 -3.68
CA ARG A 117 4.45 11.42 -2.70
C ARG A 117 4.59 12.80 -3.30
N GLN A 118 5.63 13.04 -4.11
CA GLN A 118 5.81 14.30 -4.79
C GLN A 118 4.62 14.64 -5.70
N ARG A 119 4.13 13.67 -6.49
CA ARG A 119 2.94 13.87 -7.34
C ARG A 119 1.69 14.21 -6.53
N LEU A 120 1.49 13.57 -5.38
CA LEU A 120 0.39 13.89 -4.47
C LEU A 120 0.47 15.35 -4.00
N VAL A 121 1.64 15.78 -3.52
CA VAL A 121 1.88 17.15 -3.04
C VAL A 121 1.68 18.17 -4.18
N GLU A 122 2.23 17.91 -5.36
CA GLU A 122 2.08 18.78 -6.52
C GLU A 122 0.62 18.92 -6.97
N ASN A 123 -0.16 17.84 -6.92
CA ASN A 123 -1.59 17.88 -7.21
C ASN A 123 -2.32 18.70 -6.15
N GLU A 124 -2.08 18.45 -4.86
CA GLU A 124 -2.70 19.19 -3.76
C GLU A 124 -2.44 20.69 -3.87
N VAL A 125 -1.22 21.10 -4.24
CA VAL A 125 -0.89 22.52 -4.44
C VAL A 125 -1.74 23.15 -5.54
N LYS A 126 -1.97 22.43 -6.64
CA LYS A 126 -2.72 22.89 -7.83
C LYS A 126 -4.23 22.87 -7.62
N THR A 127 -4.77 21.80 -7.05
CA THR A 127 -6.22 21.53 -6.95
C THR A 127 -6.81 21.88 -5.60
N LYS A 128 -5.95 22.09 -4.58
CA LYS A 128 -6.31 22.25 -3.17
C LYS A 128 -7.03 21.03 -2.57
N LYS A 129 -6.90 19.86 -3.21
CA LYS A 129 -7.46 18.59 -2.74
C LYS A 129 -6.35 17.62 -2.35
N ASP A 130 -6.46 17.05 -1.16
CA ASP A 130 -5.54 16.04 -0.64
C ASP A 130 -6.11 14.65 -0.92
N LEU A 131 -5.74 14.09 -2.07
CA LEU A 131 -6.25 12.80 -2.56
C LEU A 131 -5.94 11.65 -1.58
N LEU A 132 -4.76 11.69 -0.95
CA LEU A 132 -4.38 10.64 -0.01
C LEU A 132 -5.22 10.74 1.26
N LYS A 133 -5.44 11.95 1.78
CA LYS A 133 -6.32 12.15 2.93
C LYS A 133 -7.74 11.70 2.63
N GLU A 134 -8.32 12.07 1.49
CA GLU A 134 -9.66 11.64 1.11
C GLU A 134 -9.79 10.11 1.09
N GLU A 135 -8.81 9.41 0.51
CA GLU A 135 -8.81 7.94 0.48
C GLU A 135 -8.69 7.33 1.87
N VAL A 136 -7.82 7.90 2.71
CA VAL A 136 -7.62 7.43 4.08
C VAL A 136 -8.86 7.68 4.95
N ASP A 137 -9.52 8.83 4.77
CA ASP A 137 -10.76 9.17 5.48
C ASP A 137 -11.87 8.17 5.11
N GLU A 138 -11.97 7.75 3.85
CA GLU A 138 -12.90 6.69 3.42
C GLU A 138 -12.56 5.31 4.00
N LEU A 139 -11.27 5.01 4.19
CA LEU A 139 -10.80 3.75 4.79
C LEU A 139 -10.79 3.79 6.33
N SER A 140 -11.05 4.93 6.95
CA SER A 140 -10.84 5.17 8.40
C SER A 140 -11.53 4.15 9.31
N SER A 141 -12.79 3.80 9.01
CA SER A 141 -13.54 2.81 9.80
C SER A 141 -12.90 1.42 9.72
N LYS A 142 -12.37 1.04 8.55
CA LYS A 142 -11.68 -0.24 8.34
C LYS A 142 -10.29 -0.26 8.94
N LEU A 143 -9.58 0.86 8.92
CA LEU A 143 -8.33 1.02 9.66
C LEU A 143 -8.54 0.88 11.16
N ALA A 144 -9.60 1.49 11.71
CA ALA A 144 -9.93 1.37 13.13
C ALA A 144 -10.30 -0.06 13.54
N GLU A 145 -11.07 -0.78 12.70
CA GLU A 145 -11.34 -2.21 12.90
C GLU A 145 -10.04 -3.02 12.94
N LEU A 146 -9.15 -2.81 11.95
CA LEU A 146 -7.87 -3.51 11.85
C LEU A 146 -6.95 -3.25 13.05
N ILE A 147 -6.84 -2.01 13.51
CA ILE A 147 -6.05 -1.64 14.70
C ILE A 147 -6.62 -2.26 15.98
N ASN A 148 -7.95 -2.37 16.09
CA ASN A 148 -8.59 -3.02 17.23
C ASN A 148 -8.38 -4.53 17.25
N LEU A 149 -8.36 -5.18 16.07
CA LEU A 149 -8.10 -6.61 15.93
C LEU A 149 -6.64 -6.95 16.24
N ASP A 150 -5.70 -6.12 15.78
CA ASP A 150 -4.27 -6.30 16.03
C ASP A 150 -3.63 -5.05 16.64
N LYS A 151 -3.62 -5.02 17.98
CA LYS A 151 -3.02 -3.92 18.76
C LYS A 151 -1.53 -3.75 18.53
N SER A 152 -0.82 -4.72 17.91
CA SER A 152 0.59 -4.54 17.55
C SER A 152 0.78 -3.48 16.46
N MET A 153 -0.27 -3.20 15.68
CA MET A 153 -0.32 -2.13 14.68
C MET A 153 -0.71 -0.77 15.27
N ALA A 154 -1.14 -0.71 16.54
CA ALA A 154 -1.63 0.49 17.19
C ALA A 154 -0.52 1.44 17.69
N ARG A 155 0.70 1.34 17.16
CA ARG A 155 1.84 2.16 17.60
C ARG A 155 1.82 3.56 16.99
N MET A 156 0.71 4.30 17.07
CA MET A 156 0.75 5.75 16.86
C MET A 156 -0.46 6.45 17.49
N ASP A 157 -0.20 7.33 18.46
CA ASP A 157 -1.20 8.26 19.03
C ASP A 157 -1.65 9.34 18.02
N SER A 158 -1.10 9.35 16.79
CA SER A 158 -1.48 10.27 15.71
C SER A 158 -1.25 9.68 14.31
N PHE A 159 -2.22 8.90 13.79
CA PHE A 159 -2.18 8.46 12.39
C PHE A 159 -2.36 9.66 11.43
N MET A 160 -1.25 10.20 10.89
CA MET A 160 -1.24 11.41 10.05
C MET A 160 -0.50 11.19 8.71
N LEU A 161 -1.07 10.36 7.84
CA LEU A 161 -0.51 10.00 6.54
C LEU A 161 -0.20 11.19 5.62
N SER A 162 -1.13 12.12 5.47
CA SER A 162 -0.96 13.26 4.56
C SER A 162 0.14 14.21 5.03
N SER A 163 0.22 14.47 6.34
CA SER A 163 1.28 15.27 6.95
C SER A 163 2.66 14.65 6.73
N SER A 164 2.77 13.31 6.83
CA SER A 164 4.02 12.60 6.59
C SER A 164 4.48 12.65 5.13
N CYS A 165 3.55 12.68 4.16
CA CYS A 165 3.92 12.84 2.75
C CYS A 165 4.56 14.19 2.43
N LYS A 166 4.27 15.23 3.22
CA LYS A 166 4.82 16.58 3.08
C LYS A 166 6.21 16.72 3.70
N LYS A 167 6.58 15.82 4.60
CA LYS A 167 7.93 15.71 5.18
C LYS A 167 8.79 14.89 4.21
N LEU A 168 9.15 15.48 3.08
CA LEU A 168 10.14 14.93 2.15
C LEU A 168 11.54 15.21 2.71
N THR A 169 11.94 14.49 3.75
CA THR A 169 13.31 14.50 4.29
C THR A 169 13.99 13.19 3.97
#